data_AF-A0A4Q1CG06-F1
#
_entry.id   AF-A0A4Q1CG06-F1
#
_cell.length_a   1.000
_cell.length_b   1.000
_cell.length_c   1.000
_cell.angle_alpha   90.00
_cell.angle_beta   90.00
_cell.angle_gamma   90.00
#
_symmetry.space_group_name_H-M   'P 1'
#
loop_
_entity.id
_entity.type
_entity.pdbx_description
1 polymer ?
#
loop_
_entity_poly.entity_id
_entity_poly.type
_entity_poly.pdbx_seq_one_letter_code
_entity_poly.pdbx_strand_id
1 'polypeptide(L)' 'MKNKTGIMIGFIAGAAGFLLLFKFIFLDRIPPEDEVAPGLVVLAAIFNGLLFAFIGSWLQGYLGKKKI' A
#
# COMPACT_ATOMS: atom_id res chain seq x y z
N MET A 1 4.29 -16.24 -20.85
CA MET A 1 3.65 -15.99 -19.53
C MET A 1 3.89 -14.53 -19.15
N LYS A 2 2.84 -13.75 -18.87
CA LYS A 2 2.98 -12.33 -18.45
C LYS A 2 3.91 -12.26 -17.24
N ASN A 3 4.90 -11.37 -17.30
CA ASN A 3 5.97 -11.27 -16.31
C ASN A 3 5.40 -10.90 -14.92
N LYS A 4 5.18 -11.89 -14.06
CA LYS A 4 4.55 -11.71 -12.72
C LYS A 4 5.45 -10.96 -11.73
N THR A 5 6.73 -10.82 -12.06
CA THR A 5 7.75 -10.14 -11.24
C THR A 5 7.37 -8.69 -10.93
N GLY A 6 6.79 -7.95 -11.89
CA GLY A 6 6.37 -6.56 -11.67
C GLY A 6 5.21 -6.45 -10.65
N ILE A 7 4.31 -7.44 -10.65
CA ILE A 7 3.20 -7.50 -9.68
C ILE A 7 3.76 -7.79 -8.28
N MET A 8 4.72 -8.71 -8.17
CA MET A 8 5.35 -9.07 -6.89
C MET A 8 6.11 -7.88 -6.29
N ILE A 9 6.91 -7.17 -7.09
CA ILE A 9 7.67 -6.00 -6.63
C ILE A 9 6.71 -4.87 -6.23
N GLY A 10 5.67 -4.61 -7.02
CA GLY A 10 4.64 -3.63 -6.68
C GLY A 10 3.90 -3.96 -5.38
N PHE A 11 3.58 -5.24 -5.16
CA PHE A 11 2.97 -5.71 -3.92
C PHE A 11 3.88 -5.52 -2.71
N ILE A 12 5.15 -5.92 -2.80
CA ILE A 12 6.12 -5.77 -1.70
C ILE A 12 6.33 -4.29 -1.37
N ALA A 13 6.50 -3.43 -2.39
CA ALA A 13 6.68 -2.00 -2.19
C ALA A 13 5.44 -1.33 -1.56
N GLY A 14 4.24 -1.68 -2.04
CA GLY A 14 2.98 -1.18 -1.47
C GLY A 14 2.75 -1.65 -0.03
N ALA A 15 3.02 -2.94 0.25
CA ALA A 15 2.89 -3.51 1.59
C ALA A 15 3.87 -2.87 2.58
N ALA A 16 5.14 -2.71 2.19
CA ALA A 16 6.15 -2.04 3.01
C ALA A 16 5.77 -0.57 3.29
N GLY A 17 5.27 0.14 2.26
CA GLY A 17 4.77 1.51 2.41
C GLY A 17 3.58 1.61 3.35
N PHE A 18 2.64 0.66 3.27
CA PHE A 18 1.51 0.59 4.20
C PHE A 18 1.95 0.38 5.63
N LEU A 19 2.82 -0.60 5.88
CA LEU A 19 3.30 -0.90 7.23
C LEU A 19 4.07 0.29 7.84
N LEU A 20 4.87 0.99 7.04
CA LEU A 20 5.58 2.20 7.48
C LEU A 20 4.63 3.33 7.84
N LEU A 21 3.67 3.66 6.95
CA LEU A 21 2.69 4.71 7.22
C LEU A 21 1.81 4.34 8.43
N PHE A 22 1.41 3.08 8.53
CA PHE A 22 0.66 2.57 9.67
C PHE A 22 1.43 2.74 10.98
N LYS A 23 2.74 2.42 10.96
CA LYS A 23 3.61 2.59 12.12
C LYS A 23 3.70 4.07 12.55
N PHE A 24 4.03 4.97 11.62
CA PHE A 24 4.25 6.37 11.95
C PHE A 24 3.00 7.14 12.37
N ILE A 25 1.85 6.82 11.76
CA ILE A 25 0.61 7.55 12.01
C ILE A 25 -0.10 7.02 13.26
N PHE A 26 -0.12 5.70 13.45
CA PHE A 26 -0.90 5.06 14.52
C PHE A 26 -0.01 4.56 15.66
N LEU A 27 0.91 3.61 15.39
CA LEU A 27 1.67 2.94 16.46
C LEU A 27 2.59 3.88 17.25
N ASP A 28 3.18 4.90 16.62
CA ASP A 28 4.07 5.85 17.31
C ASP A 28 3.31 6.84 18.21
N ARG A 29 2.00 7.00 18.02
CA ARG A 29 1.17 7.99 18.72
C ARG A 29 0.20 7.40 19.72
N ILE A 30 0.04 6.08 19.73
CA ILE A 30 -0.95 5.39 20.57
C ILE A 30 -0.18 4.52 21.57
N PRO A 31 -0.33 4.77 22.88
CA PRO A 31 0.29 3.91 23.88
C PRO A 31 -0.21 2.47 23.73
N PRO A 32 0.62 1.45 23.98
CA PRO A 32 0.33 0.04 23.67
C PRO A 32 -0.90 -0.53 24.41
N GLU A 33 -1.41 0.19 25.39
CA GLU A 33 -2.60 -0.11 26.19
C GLU A 33 -3.91 0.43 25.58
N ASP A 34 -3.84 1.43 24.69
CA ASP A 34 -4.96 1.84 23.83
C ASP A 34 -4.89 1.00 22.56
N GLU A 35 -5.44 -0.21 22.60
CA GLU A 35 -5.57 -1.08 21.43
C GLU A 35 -6.26 -0.32 20.30
N VAL A 36 -5.49 0.02 19.26
CA VAL A 36 -5.97 0.73 18.07
C VAL A 36 -7.25 0.06 17.61
N ALA A 37 -8.37 0.79 17.65
CA ALA A 37 -9.69 0.25 17.32
C ALA A 37 -9.59 -0.54 16.00
N PRO A 38 -9.87 -1.86 15.99
CA PRO A 38 -9.64 -2.72 14.83
C PRO A 38 -10.26 -2.18 13.53
N GLY A 39 -11.37 -1.45 13.64
CA GLY A 39 -12.00 -0.77 12.51
C GLY A 39 -11.16 0.33 11.86
N LEU A 40 -10.37 1.09 12.64
CA LEU A 40 -9.50 2.14 12.13
C LEU A 40 -8.34 1.57 11.31
N VAL A 41 -7.77 0.45 11.78
CA VAL A 41 -6.73 -0.30 11.06
C VAL A 41 -7.26 -0.83 9.74
N VAL A 42 -8.47 -1.39 9.74
CA VAL A 42 -9.14 -1.89 8.53
C VAL A 42 -9.42 -0.76 7.54
N LEU A 43 -9.94 0.38 7.99
CA LEU A 43 -10.17 1.54 7.13
C LEU A 43 -8.85 2.05 6.54
N ALA A 44 -7.79 2.18 7.34
CA ALA A 44 -6.48 2.56 6.87
C ALA A 44 -5.93 1.58 5.82
N ALA A 45 -6.12 0.28 6.01
CA ALA A 45 -5.72 -0.74 5.04
C ALA A 45 -6.50 -0.63 3.72
N ILE A 46 -7.82 -0.40 3.78
CA ILE A 46 -8.67 -0.22 2.60
C ILE A 46 -8.24 1.02 1.82
N PHE A 47 -8.11 2.19 2.48
CA PHE A 47 -7.72 3.42 1.81
C PHE A 47 -6.34 3.32 1.19
N ASN A 48 -5.39 2.70 1.89
CA ASN A 48 -4.04 2.58 1.37
C ASN A 48 -3.96 1.59 0.20
N GLY A 49 -4.66 0.45 0.28
CA GLY A 49 -4.79 -0.49 -0.84
C GLY A 49 -5.38 0.18 -2.09
N LEU A 50 -6.40 1.03 -1.91
CA LEU A 50 -7.04 1.78 -3.00
C LEU A 50 -6.06 2.78 -3.63
N LEU A 51 -5.29 3.48 -2.80
CA LEU A 51 -4.31 4.48 -3.23
C LEU A 51 -3.14 3.84 -3.99
N PHE A 52 -2.60 2.73 -3.50
CA PHE A 52 -1.56 1.98 -4.21
C PHE A 52 -2.07 1.30 -5.48
N ALA A 53 -3.30 0.79 -5.51
CA ALA A 53 -3.90 0.26 -6.73
C ALA A 53 -4.08 1.35 -7.80
N PHE A 54 -4.51 2.55 -7.40
CA PHE A 54 -4.62 3.71 -8.29
C PHE A 54 -3.26 4.13 -8.84
N ILE A 55 -2.26 4.31 -7.97
CA ILE A 55 -0.88 4.65 -8.38
C ILE A 55 -0.31 3.58 -9.31
N GLY A 56 -0.49 2.30 -8.97
CA GLY A 56 -0.03 1.18 -9.79
C GLY A 56 -0.67 1.16 -11.18
N SER A 57 -1.99 1.39 -11.27
CA SER A 57 -2.71 1.50 -12.55
C SER A 57 -2.22 2.69 -13.38
N TRP A 58 -2.00 3.84 -12.74
CA TRP A 58 -1.48 5.03 -13.39
C TRP A 58 -0.04 4.82 -13.90
N LEU A 59 0.85 4.29 -13.08
CA LEU A 59 2.23 3.94 -13.47
C LEU A 59 2.25 2.90 -14.58
N GLN A 60 1.40 1.87 -14.51
CA GLN A 60 1.32 0.84 -15.54
C GLN A 60 0.77 1.40 -16.86
N GLY A 61 -0.16 2.35 -16.82
CA GLY A 61 -0.61 3.10 -17.99
C GLY A 61 0.48 4.00 -18.58
N TYR A 62 1.31 4.61 -17.74
CA TYR A 62 2.42 5.47 -18.16
C TYR A 62 3.57 4.67 -18.81
N LEU A 63 3.95 3.56 -18.18
CA LEU A 63 5.00 2.66 -18.66
C LEU A 63 4.53 1.77 -19.82
N GLY A 64 3.26 1.36 -19.84
CA GLY A 64 2.67 0.57 -20.91
C GLY A 64 2.44 1.34 -22.21
N LYS A 65 2.30 2.68 -22.15
CA LYS A 65 2.32 3.55 -23.33
C LYS A 65 3.72 3.69 -23.93
N LYS A 66 4.77 3.41 -23.15
CA LYS A 66 6.16 3.35 -23.62
C LYS A 66 6.44 1.96 -24.20
N LYS A 67 5.69 1.57 -25.25
CA LYS A 67 6.17 0.55 -26.19
C LYS A 67 7.33 1.19 -26.95
N ILE A 68 8.54 0.90 -26.50
CA ILE A 68 9.67 0.68 -27.39
C ILE A 68 9.43 -0.67 -28.06
#